data_AF-A0A2I1ECL7-F1
#
_entry.id   AF-A0A2I1ECL7-F1
#
_cell.length_a   1.000
_cell.length_b   1.000
_cell.length_c   1.000
_cell.angle_alpha   90.00
_cell.angle_beta   90.00
_cell.angle_gamma   90.00
#
_symmetry.space_group_name_H-M   'P 1'
#
loop_
_entity.id
_entity.type
_entity.pdbx_description
1 polymer ?
#
loop_
_entity_poly.entity_id
_entity_poly.type
_entity_poly.pdbx_seq_one_letter_code
_entity_poly.pdbx_strand_id
1 'polypeptide(L)'
;MIESNNGSLILKDISAKTLEIILEFLYIGEITLELESIEDWIDLIYGASRFLIHTLVQRCEKALKELVNEENVDDIEAIARECGAEQLIRYFDMLLDVDDEVTTSSDEDKNKLNAEKKNAKKITNIGVTSLRNIFRRKNKKSKKLLNLV
;
A
#
# COMPACT_ATOMS: atom_id res chain seq x y z
N MET A 1 33.25 -3.76 12.99
CA MET A 1 32.82 -3.74 11.58
C MET A 1 34.06 -3.63 10.72
N ILE A 2 34.15 -4.32 9.59
CA ILE A 2 35.32 -4.21 8.71
C ILE A 2 35.28 -2.84 8.00
N GLU A 3 34.07 -2.33 7.80
CA GLU A 3 33.72 -1.07 7.19
C GLU A 3 34.22 0.14 8.00
N SER A 4 34.36 0.03 9.32
CA SER A 4 34.75 1.16 10.18
C SER A 4 36.20 1.61 10.00
N ASN A 5 37.04 0.81 9.35
CA ASN A 5 38.45 1.14 9.09
C ASN A 5 38.69 1.68 7.67
N ASN A 6 37.65 1.73 6.84
CA ASN A 6 37.71 2.25 5.49
C ASN A 6 36.90 3.56 5.42
N GLY A 7 37.50 4.64 4.90
CA GLY A 7 36.81 5.93 4.73
C GLY A 7 35.80 5.94 3.58
N SER A 8 35.40 4.77 3.07
CA SER A 8 34.50 4.63 1.93
C SER A 8 33.63 3.37 2.08
N LEU A 9 32.39 3.45 1.58
CA LEU A 9 31.41 2.37 1.56
C LEU A 9 30.81 2.25 0.16
N ILE A 10 30.60 1.02 -0.32
CA ILE A 10 29.96 0.74 -1.60
C ILE A 10 28.56 0.16 -1.34
N LEU A 11 27.54 0.86 -1.82
CA LEU A 11 26.15 0.42 -1.76
C LEU A 11 25.71 -0.03 -3.16
N LYS A 12 25.15 -1.24 -3.29
CA LYS A 12 24.77 -1.83 -4.58
C LYS A 12 23.27 -1.83 -4.85
N ASP A 13 22.46 -1.75 -3.80
CA ASP A 13 21.02 -1.99 -3.86
C ASP A 13 20.21 -0.69 -3.68
N ILE A 14 20.78 0.45 -4.10
CA ILE A 14 20.10 1.75 -4.04
C ILE A 14 20.59 2.64 -5.18
N SER A 15 19.66 3.38 -5.78
CA SER A 15 19.99 4.35 -6.82
C SER A 15 20.69 5.58 -6.21
N ALA A 16 21.51 6.26 -7.01
CA ALA A 16 22.16 7.50 -6.57
C ALA A 16 21.13 8.58 -6.20
N LYS A 17 20.04 8.70 -6.98
CA LYS A 17 18.94 9.65 -6.74
C LYS A 17 18.26 9.36 -5.39
N THR A 18 17.88 8.11 -5.13
CA THR A 18 17.24 7.73 -3.87
C THR A 18 18.16 7.98 -2.67
N LEU A 19 19.45 7.65 -2.80
CA LEU A 19 20.44 7.89 -1.74
C LEU A 19 20.64 9.38 -1.47
N GLU A 20 20.69 10.22 -2.52
CA GLU A 20 20.79 11.68 -2.38
C GLU A 20 19.63 12.24 -1.56
N ILE A 21 18.40 11.84 -1.88
CA ILE A 21 17.19 12.27 -1.14
C ILE A 21 17.24 11.84 0.33
N ILE A 22 17.68 10.60 0.59
CA ILE A 22 17.82 10.09 1.96
C ILE A 22 18.86 10.91 2.73
N LEU A 23 20.02 11.18 2.12
CA LEU A 23 21.07 11.97 2.75
C LEU A 23 20.59 13.39 3.02
N GLU A 24 19.93 14.03 2.06
CA GLU A 24 19.40 15.37 2.26
C GLU A 24 18.35 15.40 3.37
N PHE A 25 17.44 14.43 3.41
CA PHE A 25 16.48 14.29 4.49
C PHE A 25 17.15 14.13 5.86
N LEU A 26 18.25 13.37 5.96
CA LEU A 26 18.97 13.20 7.24
C LEU A 26 19.62 14.50 7.74
N TYR A 27 20.02 15.39 6.83
CA TYR A 27 20.66 16.66 7.20
C TYR A 27 19.66 17.81 7.40
N ILE A 28 18.58 17.84 6.62
CA ILE A 28 17.60 18.94 6.60
C ILE A 28 16.32 18.61 7.38
N GLY A 29 15.96 17.33 7.42
CA GLY A 29 14.72 16.84 8.03
C GLY A 29 13.50 16.87 7.09
N GLU A 30 13.67 17.25 5.82
CA GLU A 30 12.58 17.38 4.85
C GLU A 30 12.97 16.80 3.48
N ILE A 31 11.96 16.40 2.70
CA ILE A 31 12.13 16.01 1.30
C ILE A 31 11.98 17.28 0.45
N THR A 32 13.07 17.73 -0.14
CA THR A 32 13.15 18.96 -0.94
C THR A 32 13.11 18.69 -2.44
N LEU A 33 13.60 17.53 -2.89
CA LEU A 33 13.52 17.11 -4.28
C LEU A 33 12.09 16.70 -4.63
N GLU A 34 11.65 17.11 -5.81
CA GLU A 34 10.37 16.66 -6.36
C GLU A 34 10.45 15.18 -6.76
N LEU A 35 9.52 14.39 -6.23
CA LEU A 35 9.31 12.99 -6.56
C LEU A 35 8.12 12.94 -7.52
N GLU A 36 8.40 12.72 -8.81
CA GLU A 36 7.41 12.90 -9.89
C GLU A 36 6.55 11.66 -10.10
N SER A 37 7.09 10.47 -9.78
CA SER A 37 6.44 9.19 -10.04
C SER A 37 6.19 8.40 -8.76
N ILE A 38 5.26 7.43 -8.84
CA ILE A 38 5.02 6.52 -7.72
C ILE A 38 6.22 5.60 -7.49
N GLU A 39 6.94 5.24 -8.55
CA GLU A 39 8.15 4.44 -8.49
C GLU A 39 9.24 5.14 -7.67
N ASP A 40 9.37 6.47 -7.80
CA ASP A 40 10.31 7.24 -6.99
C ASP A 40 9.99 7.13 -5.48
N TRP A 41 8.71 7.16 -5.12
CA TRP A 41 8.26 6.97 -3.73
C TRP A 41 8.46 5.55 -3.23
N ILE A 42 8.28 4.55 -4.11
CA ILE A 42 8.52 3.14 -3.80
C ILE A 42 10.01 2.91 -3.54
N ASP A 43 10.89 3.40 -4.40
CA ASP A 43 12.34 3.30 -4.18
C ASP A 43 12.75 3.99 -2.88
N LEU A 44 12.16 5.14 -2.56
CA LEU A 44 12.45 5.88 -1.34
C LEU A 44 12.01 5.14 -0.08
N ILE A 45 10.81 4.54 -0.06
CA ILE A 45 10.35 3.80 1.13
C ILE A 45 11.19 2.53 1.37
N TYR A 46 11.62 1.85 0.29
CA TYR A 46 12.56 0.74 0.39
C TYR A 46 13.91 1.17 0.99
N GLY A 47 14.48 2.26 0.49
CA GLY A 47 15.73 2.81 1.01
C GLY A 47 15.62 3.25 2.47
N ALA A 48 14.55 3.98 2.81
CA ALA A 48 14.28 4.47 4.16
C ALA A 48 14.11 3.32 5.16
N SER A 49 13.34 2.29 4.79
CA SER A 49 13.15 1.08 5.60
C SER A 49 14.47 0.33 5.81
N ARG A 50 15.26 0.13 4.74
CA ARG A 50 16.57 -0.54 4.81
C ARG A 50 17.54 0.13 5.78
N PHE A 51 17.56 1.47 5.80
CA PHE A 51 18.42 2.24 6.71
C PHE A 51 17.76 2.55 8.06
N LEU A 52 16.57 2.02 8.32
CA LEU A 52 15.83 2.17 9.58
C LEU A 52 15.49 3.65 9.91
N ILE A 53 15.23 4.46 8.89
CA ILE A 53 14.90 5.88 9.03
C ILE A 53 13.37 6.01 9.16
N HIS A 54 12.84 5.67 10.34
CA HIS A 54 11.40 5.56 10.56
C HIS A 54 10.60 6.84 10.23
N THR A 55 11.15 8.02 10.50
CA THR A 55 10.47 9.29 10.18
C THR A 55 10.32 9.50 8.68
N LEU A 56 11.29 9.04 7.88
CA LEU A 56 11.22 9.08 6.43
C LEU A 56 10.24 8.04 5.88
N VAL A 57 10.21 6.83 6.46
CA VAL A 57 9.17 5.83 6.15
C VAL A 57 7.78 6.45 6.34
N GLN A 58 7.54 7.10 7.47
CA GLN A 58 6.26 7.77 7.75
C GLN A 58 5.91 8.88 6.75
N ARG A 59 6.92 9.61 6.26
CA ARG A 59 6.71 10.61 5.23
C ARG A 59 6.30 9.97 3.91
N CYS A 60 6.92 8.85 3.54
CA CYS A 60 6.57 8.07 2.36
C CYS A 60 5.16 7.46 2.49
N GLU A 61 4.79 6.91 3.65
CA GLU A 61 3.45 6.37 3.92
C GLU A 61 2.36 7.38 3.60
N LYS A 62 2.53 8.62 4.07
CA LYS A 62 1.56 9.68 3.85
C LYS A 62 1.40 9.99 2.35
N ALA A 63 2.51 10.07 1.61
CA ALA A 63 2.48 10.36 0.18
C ALA A 63 1.88 9.18 -0.62
N LEU A 64 2.35 7.96 -0.37
CA LEU A 64 1.88 6.76 -1.07
C LEU A 64 0.39 6.53 -0.86
N LYS A 65 -0.13 6.79 0.35
CA LYS A 65 -1.57 6.71 0.64
C LYS A 65 -2.43 7.56 -0.32
N GLU A 66 -1.94 8.74 -0.73
CA GLU A 66 -2.65 9.63 -1.66
C GLU A 66 -2.58 9.15 -3.12
N LEU A 67 -1.63 8.27 -3.44
CA LEU A 67 -1.39 7.71 -4.78
C LEU A 67 -2.02 6.33 -5.00
N VAL A 68 -2.60 5.73 -3.96
CA VAL A 68 -3.32 4.43 -4.05
C VAL A 68 -4.55 4.56 -4.95
N ASN A 69 -4.69 3.63 -5.89
CA ASN A 69 -5.80 3.50 -6.83
C ASN A 69 -6.14 2.01 -7.09
N GLU A 70 -7.12 1.76 -7.96
CA GLU A 70 -7.60 0.40 -8.28
C GLU A 70 -6.53 -0.55 -8.81
N GLU A 71 -5.57 0.01 -9.53
CA GLU A 71 -4.61 -0.74 -10.32
C GLU A 71 -3.38 -1.09 -9.49
N ASN A 72 -3.01 -0.24 -8.52
CA ASN A 72 -1.79 -0.37 -7.74
C ASN A 72 -2.02 -0.75 -6.26
N VAL A 73 -3.26 -0.87 -5.80
CA VAL A 73 -3.59 -1.13 -4.38
C VAL A 73 -2.91 -2.40 -3.84
N ASP A 74 -2.97 -3.50 -4.58
CA ASP A 74 -2.41 -4.80 -4.17
C ASP A 74 -0.87 -4.71 -4.05
N ASP A 75 -0.23 -3.99 -4.96
CA ASP A 75 1.23 -3.82 -4.99
C ASP A 75 1.71 -2.91 -3.85
N ILE A 76 1.02 -1.78 -3.63
CA ILE A 76 1.37 -0.84 -2.55
C ILE A 76 1.14 -1.48 -1.18
N GLU A 77 0.10 -2.29 -1.00
CA GLU A 77 -0.11 -3.05 0.23
C GLU A 77 1.04 -4.02 0.51
N ALA A 78 1.49 -4.76 -0.52
CA ALA A 78 2.61 -5.67 -0.39
C ALA A 78 3.90 -4.92 0.01
N ILE A 79 4.19 -3.80 -0.65
CA ILE A 79 5.34 -2.94 -0.34
C ILE A 79 5.25 -2.40 1.09
N ALA A 80 4.07 -1.96 1.53
CA ALA A 80 3.86 -1.46 2.89
C ALA A 80 4.20 -2.51 3.94
N ARG A 81 3.74 -3.75 3.74
CA ARG A 81 4.01 -4.89 4.63
C ARG A 81 5.49 -5.27 4.62
N GLU A 82 6.15 -5.26 3.47
CA GLU A 82 7.58 -5.55 3.35
C GLU A 82 8.44 -4.49 4.06
N CYS A 83 8.09 -3.21 3.92
CA CYS A 83 8.86 -2.10 4.46
C CYS A 83 8.57 -1.81 5.95
N GLY A 84 7.63 -2.53 6.58
CA GLY A 84 7.17 -2.22 7.94
C GLY A 84 6.47 -0.86 8.05
N ALA A 85 5.73 -0.48 7.01
CA ALA A 85 5.01 0.77 6.91
C ALA A 85 3.65 0.68 7.66
N GLU A 86 3.72 0.71 8.99
CA GLU A 86 2.60 0.51 9.91
C GLU A 86 1.38 1.42 9.70
N GLN A 87 1.57 2.70 9.36
CA GLN A 87 0.43 3.60 9.13
C GLN A 87 -0.30 3.26 7.84
N LEU A 88 0.45 2.87 6.82
CA LEU A 88 -0.11 2.47 5.53
C LEU A 88 -0.76 1.08 5.60
N ILE A 89 -0.16 0.15 6.35
CA ILE A 89 -0.76 -1.15 6.67
C ILE A 89 -2.10 -0.95 7.40
N ARG A 90 -2.14 -0.13 8.45
CA ARG A 90 -3.39 0.17 9.17
C ARG A 90 -4.44 0.77 8.26
N TYR A 91 -4.04 1.62 7.31
CA TYR A 91 -4.95 2.16 6.32
C TYR A 91 -5.60 1.06 5.47
N PHE A 92 -4.83 0.07 5.01
CA PHE A 92 -5.36 -1.06 4.27
C PHE A 92 -6.22 -2.00 5.13
N ASP A 93 -5.79 -2.29 6.36
CA ASP A 93 -6.56 -3.14 7.28
C ASP A 93 -7.94 -2.49 7.59
N MET A 94 -7.98 -1.18 7.84
CA MET A 94 -9.24 -0.45 8.04
C MET A 94 -10.15 -0.45 6.81
N LEU A 95 -9.61 -0.57 5.60
CA LEU A 95 -10.44 -0.67 4.40
C LEU A 95 -11.14 -2.03 4.30
N LEU A 96 -10.57 -3.09 4.88
CA LEU A 96 -11.13 -4.44 4.87
C LEU A 96 -12.21 -4.62 5.95
N ASP A 97 -12.05 -4.00 7.11
CA ASP A 97 -13.00 -4.13 8.23
C ASP A 97 -14.36 -3.45 7.96
N VAL A 98 -14.44 -2.51 7.01
CA VAL A 98 -15.68 -1.79 6.67
C VAL A 98 -16.71 -2.67 5.93
N ASP A 99 -16.30 -3.82 5.38
CA ASP A 99 -17.21 -4.71 4.64
C ASP A 99 -18.08 -5.62 5.54
N ASP A 100 -17.71 -5.83 6.80
CA ASP A 100 -18.42 -6.77 7.69
C ASP A 100 -19.63 -6.14 8.43
N GLU A 101 -19.73 -4.81 8.53
CA GLU A 101 -20.83 -4.13 9.25
C GLU A 101 -22.02 -3.69 8.37
N VAL A 102 -21.95 -3.83 7.03
CA VAL A 102 -23.03 -3.37 6.13
C VAL A 102 -23.55 -4.49 5.24
N THR A 103 -23.97 -5.62 5.83
CA THR A 103 -24.90 -6.55 5.17
C THR A 103 -25.88 -7.24 6.13
N THR A 104 -26.50 -6.53 7.09
CA THR A 104 -27.68 -7.09 7.80
C THR A 104 -28.78 -6.05 8.05
N SER A 105 -29.70 -5.92 7.10
CA SER A 105 -31.16 -5.76 7.28
C SER A 105 -31.77 -5.65 5.87
N SER A 106 -32.53 -6.63 5.37
CA SER A 106 -33.86 -7.03 5.81
C SER A 106 -34.13 -8.49 5.36
N ASP A 107 -34.54 -9.32 6.32
CA ASP A 107 -35.56 -10.40 6.33
C ASP A 107 -35.90 -11.07 4.95
N GLU A 108 -35.90 -12.38 4.73
CA GLU A 108 -36.47 -13.49 5.51
C GLU A 108 -35.85 -14.86 5.09
N ASP A 109 -36.05 -15.86 5.96
CA ASP A 109 -35.89 -17.32 5.79
C ASP A 109 -34.66 -18.04 6.37
N LYS A 110 -34.96 -18.65 7.52
CA LYS A 110 -34.19 -19.60 8.31
C LYS A 110 -33.98 -20.91 7.54
N ASN A 111 -32.78 -21.49 7.64
CA ASN A 111 -32.50 -22.83 8.18
C ASN A 111 -31.42 -23.64 7.43
N LYS A 112 -30.58 -24.31 8.25
CA LYS A 112 -29.72 -25.49 7.99
C LYS A 112 -28.46 -25.19 7.16
N LEU A 113 -27.24 -25.57 7.55
CA LEU A 113 -26.80 -26.64 8.43
C LEU A 113 -25.34 -26.34 8.84
N ASN A 114 -25.05 -26.30 10.14
CA ASN A 114 -23.69 -26.45 10.64
C ASN A 114 -23.35 -27.94 10.64
N ALA A 115 -22.47 -28.38 9.74
CA ALA A 115 -21.46 -29.43 9.97
C ALA A 115 -20.82 -29.80 8.63
N GLU A 116 -19.55 -29.45 8.45
CA GLU A 116 -18.49 -30.41 8.12
C GLU A 116 -17.16 -29.67 7.89
N LYS A 117 -16.30 -29.70 8.90
CA LYS A 117 -14.87 -29.51 8.71
C LYS A 117 -14.36 -30.68 7.86
N LYS A 118 -13.89 -30.43 6.63
CA LYS A 118 -12.70 -31.10 6.06
C LYS A 118 -12.28 -30.53 4.70
N ASN A 119 -11.08 -29.98 4.73
CA ASN A 119 -9.96 -30.26 3.82
C ASN A 119 -9.86 -29.58 2.44
N ALA A 120 -8.72 -28.91 2.30
CA ALA A 120 -7.94 -28.65 1.09
C ALA A 120 -8.43 -27.61 0.07
N LYS A 121 -7.63 -26.52 -0.02
CA LYS A 121 -7.27 -25.77 -1.23
C LYS A 121 -8.40 -25.53 -2.25
N LYS A 122 -8.93 -24.31 -2.23
CA LYS A 122 -9.16 -23.54 -3.47
C LYS A 122 -9.60 -22.10 -3.16
N ILE A 123 -9.06 -21.19 -3.97
CA ILE A 123 -9.71 -19.96 -4.47
C ILE A 123 -9.66 -18.78 -3.48
N THR A 124 -8.66 -17.89 -3.56
CA THR A 124 -8.62 -16.69 -4.42
C THR A 124 -9.92 -15.88 -4.41
N ASN A 125 -9.83 -14.55 -4.31
CA ASN A 125 -10.87 -13.60 -4.71
C ASN A 125 -12.15 -13.46 -3.86
N ILE A 126 -12.06 -13.26 -2.54
CA ILE A 126 -13.26 -12.82 -1.79
C ILE A 126 -13.08 -11.41 -1.23
N GLY A 127 -11.96 -11.08 -0.56
CA GLY A 127 -11.70 -9.72 -0.06
C GLY A 127 -11.41 -8.66 -1.13
N VAL A 128 -10.68 -9.04 -2.20
CA VAL A 128 -10.32 -8.12 -3.31
C VAL A 128 -11.55 -7.70 -4.14
N THR A 129 -12.71 -8.31 -3.90
CA THR A 129 -13.93 -8.04 -4.66
C THR A 129 -14.57 -6.72 -4.24
N SER A 130 -14.39 -6.24 -3.00
CA SER A 130 -15.17 -5.09 -2.50
C SER A 130 -14.56 -3.72 -2.86
N LEU A 131 -13.24 -3.54 -2.70
CA LEU A 131 -12.54 -2.37 -3.24
C LEU A 131 -12.57 -2.37 -4.77
N ARG A 132 -12.33 -3.51 -5.46
CA ARG A 132 -12.59 -3.63 -6.90
C ARG A 132 -14.02 -3.20 -7.27
N ASN A 133 -15.01 -3.47 -6.44
CA ASN A 133 -16.40 -3.13 -6.74
C ASN A 133 -16.76 -1.65 -6.47
N ILE A 134 -16.24 -1.01 -5.43
CA ILE A 134 -16.49 0.41 -5.12
C ILE A 134 -15.95 1.32 -6.23
N PHE A 135 -14.79 0.94 -6.73
CA PHE A 135 -13.99 1.70 -7.66
C PHE A 135 -14.50 1.43 -9.12
N ARG A 136 -14.83 0.17 -9.46
CA ARG A 136 -15.60 -0.21 -10.68
C ARG A 136 -17.02 0.40 -10.73
N ARG A 137 -17.65 0.70 -9.59
CA ARG A 137 -18.94 1.41 -9.53
C ARG A 137 -18.82 2.91 -9.87
N LYS A 138 -17.71 3.57 -9.56
CA LYS A 138 -17.46 4.98 -9.96
C LYS A 138 -17.31 5.14 -11.48
N ASN A 139 -16.63 4.21 -12.14
CA ASN A 139 -16.38 4.25 -13.60
C ASN A 139 -17.63 4.00 -14.48
N LYS A 140 -18.62 3.24 -14.01
CA LYS A 140 -19.86 2.96 -14.74
C LYS A 140 -20.80 4.17 -14.79
N LYS A 141 -20.74 5.05 -13.78
CA LYS A 141 -21.48 6.33 -13.76
C LYS A 141 -20.89 7.36 -14.72
N SER A 142 -19.57 7.42 -14.91
CA SER A 142 -18.93 8.39 -15.82
C SER A 142 -19.19 8.07 -17.30
N LYS A 143 -19.10 6.79 -17.72
CA LYS A 143 -19.39 6.37 -19.11
C LYS A 143 -20.85 6.52 -19.51
N LYS A 144 -21.79 6.41 -18.55
CA LYS A 144 -23.22 6.60 -18.81
C LYS A 144 -23.60 8.08 -19.03
N LEU A 145 -22.80 9.01 -18.52
CA LEU A 145 -22.96 10.45 -18.75
C LEU A 145 -22.36 10.90 -20.11
N LEU A 146 -21.30 10.23 -20.58
CA LEU A 146 -20.68 10.51 -21.89
C LEU A 146 -21.49 9.98 -23.09
N ASN A 147 -22.32 8.96 -22.90
CA ASN A 147 -23.21 8.40 -23.94
C ASN A 147 -24.63 9.02 -23.91
N LEU A 148 -24.82 10.13 -23.19
CA LEU A 148 -26.10 10.85 -23.07
C LEU A 148 -26.06 12.26 -23.71
N VAL A 149 -25.05 12.53 -24.54
CA VAL A 149 -24.92 13.70 -25.44
C VAL A 149 -24.89 13.18 -26.86
#